data_AF-X0TTU0-F1
#
_entry.id   AF-X0TTU0-F1
#
_cell.length_a   1.000
_cell.length_b   1.000
_cell.length_c   1.000
_cell.angle_alpha   90.00
_cell.angle_beta   90.00
_cell.angle_gamma   90.00
#
_symmetry.space_group_name_H-M   'P 1'
#
loop_
_entity.id
_entity.type
_entity.pdbx_description
1 polymer ?
#
loop_
_entity_poly.entity_id
_entity_poly.type
_entity_poly.pdbx_seq_one_letter_code
_entity_poly.pdbx_strand_id
1 'polypeptide(L)'
;MGANPLMALNIVAFPEDRLDDLGLILKGGAEKVAEAGALLVGGHTIKDKEPKYGLAVVGLIHPQDIIYNDTPQEGDLLILTKPLGTGILSTALKGDIAKPTALKEAIFWMTKLNQISKELLELPIHGLTDITGFGLIGHLSEMLTKNNLGAELWINNMPVIKGLDKYISLGMMPGGT
;
A
#
# COMPACT_ATOMS: atom_id res chain seq x y z
N MET A 1 -3.22 -10.74 -6.47
CA MET A 1 -3.53 -10.78 -7.92
C MET A 1 -2.32 -11.04 -8.81
N GLY A 2 -1.22 -10.29 -8.73
CA GLY A 2 -0.02 -10.55 -9.56
C GLY A 2 -0.06 -10.03 -11.01
N ALA A 3 -1.05 -9.19 -11.34
CA ALA A 3 -1.26 -8.68 -12.69
C ALA A 3 -0.29 -7.55 -13.06
N ASN A 4 -0.04 -7.40 -14.36
CA ASN A 4 0.69 -6.23 -14.88
C ASN A 4 -0.31 -5.09 -15.15
N PRO A 5 -0.08 -3.88 -14.62
CA PRO A 5 -0.93 -2.73 -14.92
C PRO A 5 -0.76 -2.32 -16.39
N LEU A 6 -1.88 -1.98 -17.05
CA LEU A 6 -1.91 -1.58 -18.46
C LEU A 6 -2.23 -0.10 -18.61
N MET A 7 -3.30 0.35 -17.96
CA MET A 7 -3.76 1.74 -18.04
C MET A 7 -4.35 2.22 -16.72
N ALA A 8 -4.34 3.53 -16.52
CA ALA A 8 -4.90 4.21 -15.36
C ALA A 8 -5.67 5.48 -15.77
N LEU A 9 -6.69 5.82 -14.98
CA LEU A 9 -7.45 7.06 -15.07
C LEU A 9 -7.37 7.80 -13.72
N ASN A 10 -7.11 9.11 -13.76
CA ASN A 10 -7.15 9.93 -12.55
C ASN A 10 -8.58 10.01 -11.99
N ILE A 11 -8.70 9.92 -10.67
CA ILE A 11 -9.90 10.29 -9.90
C ILE A 11 -9.48 11.38 -8.94
N VAL A 12 -10.00 12.58 -9.17
CA VAL A 12 -9.61 13.78 -8.44
C VAL A 12 -10.85 14.39 -7.78
N ALA A 13 -10.78 14.65 -6.49
CA ALA A 13 -11.72 15.53 -5.79
C ALA A 13 -10.90 16.64 -5.12
N PHE A 14 -11.04 17.90 -5.54
CA PHE A 14 -10.11 18.94 -5.13
C PHE A 14 -10.77 20.32 -4.94
N PRO A 15 -10.26 21.16 -4.02
CA PRO A 15 -10.73 22.52 -3.86
C PRO A 15 -10.15 23.45 -4.94
N GLU A 16 -10.96 24.41 -5.40
CA GLU A 16 -10.59 25.31 -6.51
C GLU A 16 -9.51 26.34 -6.15
N ASP A 17 -9.25 26.58 -4.88
CA ASP A 17 -8.31 27.60 -4.38
C ASP A 17 -6.87 27.09 -4.22
N ARG A 18 -6.60 25.81 -4.57
CA ARG A 18 -5.28 25.16 -4.40
C ARG A 18 -4.77 24.46 -5.67
N LEU A 19 -5.10 24.97 -6.85
CA LEU A 19 -4.80 24.31 -8.12
C LEU A 19 -3.30 24.05 -8.38
N ASP A 20 -2.40 24.84 -7.81
CA ASP A 20 -0.95 24.61 -7.94
C ASP A 20 -0.53 23.28 -7.28
N ASP A 21 -1.12 22.95 -6.12
CA ASP A 21 -0.90 21.67 -5.44
C ASP A 21 -1.39 20.50 -6.30
N LEU A 22 -2.53 20.69 -6.99
CA LEU A 22 -3.09 19.67 -7.88
C LEU A 22 -2.14 19.35 -9.04
N GLY A 23 -1.49 20.36 -9.62
CA GLY A 23 -0.51 20.15 -10.70
C GLY A 23 0.65 19.25 -10.26
N LEU A 24 1.16 19.44 -9.04
CA LEU A 24 2.23 18.61 -8.47
C LEU A 24 1.75 17.18 -8.18
N ILE A 25 0.53 17.02 -7.66
CA ILE A 25 -0.07 15.70 -7.39
C ILE A 25 -0.24 14.91 -8.69
N LEU A 26 -0.80 15.52 -9.73
CA LEU A 26 -1.00 14.89 -11.03
C LEU A 26 0.33 14.51 -11.68
N LYS A 27 1.36 15.35 -11.56
CA LYS A 27 2.71 15.04 -12.04
C LYS A 27 3.28 13.81 -11.33
N GLY A 28 3.23 13.76 -10.00
CA GLY A 28 3.72 12.61 -9.24
C GLY A 28 2.95 11.32 -9.55
N GLY A 29 1.64 11.42 -9.73
CA GLY A 29 0.80 10.30 -10.17
C GLY A 29 1.19 9.78 -11.56
N ALA A 30 1.38 10.69 -12.52
CA ALA A 30 1.81 10.34 -13.88
C ALA A 30 3.20 9.67 -13.91
N GLU A 31 4.16 10.21 -13.15
CA GLU A 31 5.50 9.63 -13.01
C GLU A 31 5.44 8.21 -12.43
N LYS A 32 4.60 7.97 -11.43
CA LYS A 32 4.46 6.65 -10.80
C LYS A 32 3.74 5.63 -11.70
N VAL A 33 2.74 6.07 -12.46
CA VAL A 33 2.08 5.22 -13.48
C VAL A 33 3.07 4.82 -14.57
N ALA A 34 3.91 5.75 -15.02
CA ALA A 34 4.96 5.46 -16.00
C ALA A 34 6.03 4.50 -15.44
N GLU A 35 6.46 4.67 -14.19
CA GLU A 35 7.37 3.73 -13.51
C GLU A 35 6.77 2.32 -13.42
N ALA A 36 5.45 2.20 -13.29
CA ALA A 36 4.76 0.92 -13.29
C ALA A 36 4.60 0.29 -14.69
N GLY A 37 5.04 0.96 -15.75
CA GLY A 37 4.91 0.49 -17.13
C GLY A 37 3.52 0.63 -17.73
N ALA A 38 2.64 1.43 -17.11
CA ALA A 38 1.27 1.63 -17.54
C ALA A 38 1.05 3.00 -18.19
N LEU A 39 -0.08 3.16 -18.89
CA LEU A 39 -0.47 4.41 -19.55
C LEU A 39 -1.49 5.20 -18.70
N LEU A 40 -1.20 6.46 -18.40
CA LEU A 40 -2.20 7.38 -17.85
C LEU A 40 -3.02 7.96 -19.00
N VAL A 41 -4.29 7.55 -19.12
CA VAL A 41 -5.12 7.80 -20.32
C VAL A 41 -6.25 8.83 -20.10
N GLY A 42 -6.15 9.64 -19.05
CA GLY A 42 -7.10 10.69 -18.73
C GLY A 42 -7.56 10.64 -17.28
N GLY A 43 -8.81 11.02 -17.03
CA GLY A 43 -9.42 10.97 -15.71
C GLY A 43 -10.65 11.86 -15.56
N HIS A 44 -11.11 12.00 -14.33
CA HIS A 44 -12.24 12.85 -13.96
C HIS A 44 -11.93 13.65 -12.70
N THR A 45 -12.39 14.90 -12.69
CA THR A 45 -12.20 15.85 -11.57
C THR A 45 -13.55 16.33 -11.07
N ILE A 46 -13.71 16.31 -9.76
CA ILE A 46 -14.91 16.76 -9.04
C ILE A 46 -14.48 17.83 -8.03
N LYS A 47 -15.33 18.83 -7.81
CA LYS A 47 -15.11 19.82 -6.75
C LYS A 47 -15.37 19.21 -5.39
N ASP A 48 -14.42 19.35 -4.47
CA ASP A 48 -14.56 18.93 -3.08
C ASP A 48 -13.78 19.89 -2.18
N LYS A 49 -14.19 20.06 -0.93
CA LYS A 49 -13.45 20.88 0.05
C LYS A 49 -12.17 20.18 0.50
N GLU A 50 -12.20 18.87 0.59
CA GLU A 50 -11.10 18.05 1.05
C GLU A 50 -10.39 17.39 -0.15
N PRO A 51 -9.08 17.65 -0.34
CA PRO A 51 -8.27 17.01 -1.38
C PRO A 51 -8.30 15.49 -1.29
N LYS A 52 -8.71 14.83 -2.38
CA LYS A 52 -8.64 13.38 -2.58
C LYS A 52 -8.10 13.11 -3.97
N TYR A 53 -7.16 12.18 -4.06
CA TYR A 53 -6.54 11.77 -5.30
C TYR A 53 -6.40 10.25 -5.31
N GLY A 54 -6.73 9.65 -6.45
CA GLY A 54 -6.56 8.22 -6.67
C GLY A 54 -6.58 7.90 -8.16
N LEU A 55 -6.50 6.60 -8.44
CA LEU A 55 -6.48 6.06 -9.80
C LEU A 55 -7.50 4.93 -9.91
N ALA A 56 -8.23 4.87 -11.03
CA ALA A 56 -8.82 3.62 -11.49
C ALA A 56 -7.81 2.93 -12.40
N VAL A 57 -7.38 1.72 -12.06
CA VAL A 57 -6.30 0.99 -12.75
C VAL A 57 -6.85 -0.28 -13.38
N VAL A 58 -6.51 -0.53 -14.64
CA VAL A 58 -6.81 -1.77 -15.35
C VAL A 58 -5.49 -2.50 -15.59
N GLY A 59 -5.45 -3.78 -15.21
CA GLY A 59 -4.31 -4.66 -15.44
C GLY A 59 -4.70 -5.92 -16.21
N LEU A 60 -3.70 -6.65 -16.70
CA LEU A 60 -3.84 -7.91 -17.41
C LEU A 60 -3.06 -9.01 -16.71
N ILE A 61 -3.66 -10.19 -16.69
CA ILE A 61 -3.05 -11.44 -16.22
C ILE A 61 -3.71 -12.62 -16.91
N HIS A 62 -2.95 -13.68 -17.15
CA HIS A 62 -3.54 -14.92 -17.63
C HIS A 62 -4.42 -15.53 -16.52
N PRO A 63 -5.62 -16.06 -16.82
CA PRO A 63 -6.54 -16.55 -15.79
C PRO A 63 -5.96 -17.64 -14.88
N GLN A 64 -5.01 -18.43 -15.38
CA GLN A 64 -4.34 -19.48 -14.58
C GLN A 64 -3.25 -18.95 -13.64
N ASP A 65 -2.80 -17.71 -13.85
CA ASP A 65 -1.72 -17.10 -13.06
C ASP A 65 -2.29 -16.20 -11.95
N ILE A 66 -3.62 -16.14 -11.79
CA ILE A 66 -4.26 -15.31 -10.76
C ILE A 66 -3.93 -15.88 -9.39
N ILE A 67 -3.20 -15.09 -8.60
CA ILE A 67 -2.96 -15.38 -7.19
C ILE A 67 -4.02 -14.68 -6.35
N TYR A 68 -4.89 -15.47 -5.72
CA TYR A 68 -5.95 -15.00 -4.83
C TYR A 68 -5.42 -14.71 -3.42
N ASN A 69 -6.18 -13.95 -2.64
CA ASN A 69 -5.86 -13.66 -1.25
C ASN A 69 -6.43 -14.70 -0.28
N ASP A 70 -7.29 -15.61 -0.74
CA ASP A 70 -8.09 -16.53 0.07
C ASP A 70 -7.80 -18.01 -0.22
N THR A 71 -6.64 -18.29 -0.82
CA THR A 71 -6.15 -19.64 -1.13
C THR A 71 -4.89 -20.07 -0.35
N PRO A 72 -4.56 -19.55 0.86
CA PRO A 72 -3.42 -20.07 1.62
C PRO A 72 -3.63 -21.54 2.03
N GLN A 73 -2.53 -22.24 2.25
CA GLN A 73 -2.49 -23.64 2.68
C GLN A 73 -1.78 -23.81 4.02
N GLU A 74 -2.10 -24.89 4.74
CA GLU A 74 -1.36 -25.27 5.94
C GLU A 74 0.11 -25.56 5.60
N GLY A 75 1.03 -25.03 6.42
CA GLY A 75 2.47 -25.15 6.19
C GLY A 75 3.08 -24.02 5.34
N ASP A 76 2.27 -23.09 4.82
CA ASP A 76 2.78 -21.92 4.12
C ASP A 76 3.62 -21.01 5.02
N LEU A 77 4.65 -20.41 4.41
CA LEU A 77 5.44 -19.34 5.05
C LEU A 77 4.86 -17.97 4.70
N LEU A 78 4.78 -17.10 5.71
CA LEU A 78 4.35 -15.71 5.54
C LEU A 78 5.54 -14.81 5.17
N ILE A 79 5.41 -14.08 4.06
CA ILE A 79 6.43 -13.15 3.57
C ILE A 79 5.83 -11.74 3.52
N LEU A 80 6.51 -10.78 4.15
CA LEU A 80 6.16 -9.37 4.10
C LEU A 80 7.24 -8.58 3.34
N THR A 81 6.85 -7.87 2.29
CA THR A 81 7.78 -7.21 1.36
C THR A 81 8.11 -5.76 1.72
N LYS A 82 7.37 -5.17 2.67
CA LYS A 82 7.56 -3.80 3.16
C LYS A 82 7.41 -3.74 4.68
N PRO A 83 8.19 -2.89 5.37
CA PRO A 83 8.06 -2.76 6.81
C PRO A 83 6.74 -2.09 7.21
N LEU A 84 6.26 -2.42 8.41
CA LEU A 84 5.07 -1.83 9.01
C LEU A 84 5.37 -0.44 9.62
N GLY A 85 4.30 0.32 9.89
CA GLY A 85 4.32 1.51 10.74
C GLY A 85 4.17 2.87 10.04
N THR A 86 3.86 2.89 8.75
CA THR A 86 3.55 4.13 8.01
C THR A 86 2.39 4.91 8.63
N GLY A 87 1.36 4.22 9.15
CA GLY A 87 0.22 4.84 9.83
C GLY A 87 0.61 5.62 11.09
N ILE A 88 1.52 5.07 11.91
CA ILE A 88 2.06 5.75 13.10
C ILE A 88 2.80 7.02 12.71
N LEU A 89 3.62 6.95 11.65
CA LEU A 89 4.38 8.12 11.17
C LEU A 89 3.48 9.17 10.52
N SER A 90 2.40 8.77 9.86
CA SER A 90 1.36 9.69 9.36
C SER A 90 0.65 10.41 10.50
N THR A 91 0.32 9.71 11.60
CA THR A 91 -0.22 10.34 12.81
C THR A 91 0.78 11.29 13.46
N ALA A 92 2.04 10.89 13.58
CA ALA A 92 3.10 11.74 14.11
C ALA A 92 3.36 12.98 13.23
N LEU A 93 3.17 12.89 11.91
CA LEU A 93 3.22 14.02 10.98
C LEU A 93 2.07 15.00 11.26
N LYS A 94 0.84 14.49 11.40
CA LYS A 94 -0.33 15.31 11.74
C LYS A 94 -0.21 15.99 13.11
N GLY A 95 0.55 15.39 14.02
CA GLY A 95 0.89 15.96 15.33
C GLY A 95 2.17 16.81 15.35
N ASP A 96 2.77 17.12 14.20
CA ASP A 96 3.97 17.95 14.05
C ASP A 96 5.22 17.48 14.84
N ILE A 97 5.32 16.18 15.16
CA ILE A 97 6.45 15.61 15.91
C ILE A 97 7.30 14.61 15.13
N ALA A 98 6.91 14.29 13.90
CA ALA A 98 7.65 13.35 13.05
C ALA A 98 9.01 13.93 12.61
N LYS A 99 10.09 13.18 12.88
CA LYS A 99 11.43 13.53 12.40
C LYS A 99 11.49 13.44 10.87
N PRO A 100 12.17 14.39 10.18
CA PRO A 100 12.31 14.37 8.72
C PRO A 100 12.91 13.07 8.16
N THR A 101 13.83 12.43 8.89
CA THR A 101 14.43 11.15 8.47
C THR A 101 13.42 10.01 8.48
N ALA A 102 12.55 9.95 9.49
CA ALA A 102 11.50 8.93 9.58
C ALA A 102 10.43 9.14 8.50
N LEU A 103 10.09 10.40 8.20
CA LEU A 103 9.18 10.72 7.09
C LEU A 103 9.75 10.32 5.74
N LYS A 104 11.05 10.57 5.49
CA LYS A 104 11.72 10.13 4.27
C LYS A 104 11.64 8.61 4.10
N GLU A 105 11.83 7.84 5.17
CA GLU A 105 11.73 6.38 5.13
C GLU A 105 10.29 5.92 4.87
N ALA A 106 9.29 6.53 5.51
CA ALA A 106 7.89 6.25 5.23
C ALA A 106 7.52 6.55 3.78
N ILE A 107 7.92 7.72 3.26
CA ILE A 107 7.68 8.14 1.88
C ILE A 107 8.34 7.15 0.91
N PHE A 108 9.59 6.73 1.18
CA PHE A 108 10.29 5.75 0.37
C PHE A 108 9.50 4.44 0.25
N TRP A 109 9.03 3.87 1.38
CA TRP A 109 8.28 2.61 1.35
C TRP A 109 6.88 2.74 0.74
N MET A 110 6.19 3.86 0.99
CA MET A 110 4.88 4.13 0.40
C MET A 110 4.95 4.38 -1.11
N THR A 111 6.03 4.99 -1.61
CA THR A 111 6.17 5.31 -3.04
C THR A 111 6.84 4.21 -3.85
N LYS A 112 7.45 3.20 -3.22
CA LYS A 112 8.01 2.02 -3.90
C LYS A 112 6.89 1.16 -4.48
N LEU A 113 6.96 0.81 -5.76
CA LEU A 113 5.97 -0.09 -6.38
C LEU A 113 6.04 -1.50 -5.79
N ASN A 114 4.87 -2.16 -5.69
CA ASN A 114 4.76 -3.57 -5.27
C ASN A 114 5.08 -4.52 -6.44
N GLN A 115 6.21 -4.31 -7.12
CA GLN A 115 6.66 -5.23 -8.17
C GLN A 115 7.21 -6.49 -7.51
N ILE A 116 6.58 -7.62 -7.78
CA ILE A 116 7.08 -8.94 -7.40
C ILE A 116 8.09 -9.36 -8.46
N SER A 117 9.29 -9.76 -8.04
CA SER A 117 10.30 -10.19 -8.98
C SER A 117 9.87 -11.49 -9.67
N LYS A 118 10.39 -11.73 -10.87
CA LYS A 118 10.06 -12.96 -11.63
C LYS A 118 10.43 -14.21 -10.85
N GLU A 119 11.57 -14.18 -10.16
CA GLU A 119 12.07 -15.27 -9.33
C GLU A 119 11.13 -15.59 -8.17
N LEU A 120 10.49 -14.57 -7.57
CA LEU A 120 9.49 -14.78 -6.54
C LEU A 120 8.19 -15.35 -7.12
N LEU A 121 7.80 -14.93 -8.33
CA LEU A 121 6.63 -15.47 -9.03
C LEU A 121 6.81 -16.92 -9.50
N GLU A 122 8.05 -17.41 -9.58
CA GLU A 122 8.35 -18.83 -9.86
C GLU A 122 8.16 -19.73 -8.62
N LEU A 123 8.05 -19.16 -7.42
CA LEU A 123 7.74 -19.92 -6.21
C LEU A 123 6.26 -20.34 -6.19
N PRO A 124 5.92 -21.44 -5.49
CA PRO A 124 4.53 -21.81 -5.26
C PRO A 124 3.87 -20.83 -4.28
N ILE A 125 3.37 -19.71 -4.81
CA ILE A 125 2.63 -18.72 -4.02
C ILE A 125 1.15 -19.14 -3.96
N HIS A 126 0.72 -19.67 -2.82
CA HIS A 126 -0.67 -20.06 -2.63
C HIS A 126 -1.60 -18.89 -2.30
N GLY A 127 -1.11 -17.82 -1.69
CA GLY A 127 -1.90 -16.65 -1.32
C GLY A 127 -1.12 -15.35 -1.43
N LEU A 128 -1.77 -14.27 -1.88
CA LEU A 128 -1.15 -12.95 -2.00
C LEU A 128 -2.17 -11.83 -1.74
N THR A 129 -1.82 -10.93 -0.82
CA THR A 129 -2.57 -9.70 -0.55
C THR A 129 -1.59 -8.53 -0.28
N ASP A 130 -2.10 -7.31 -0.32
CA ASP A 130 -1.38 -6.10 0.08
C ASP A 130 -1.85 -5.61 1.46
N ILE A 131 -0.90 -5.11 2.27
CA ILE A 131 -1.21 -4.59 3.60
C ILE A 131 -1.50 -3.09 3.53
N THR A 132 -2.76 -2.73 3.73
CA THR A 132 -3.27 -1.35 3.63
C THR A 132 -3.96 -0.89 4.92
N GLY A 133 -5.15 -0.28 4.83
CA GLY A 133 -5.83 0.40 5.94
C GLY A 133 -6.23 -0.51 7.11
N PHE A 134 -6.51 -1.79 6.84
CA PHE A 134 -6.84 -2.78 7.87
C PHE A 134 -5.62 -3.27 8.67
N GLY A 135 -4.41 -2.88 8.26
CA GLY A 135 -3.17 -3.34 8.87
C GLY A 135 -2.88 -4.83 8.64
N LEU A 136 -1.76 -5.31 9.17
CA LEU A 136 -1.31 -6.70 8.96
C LEU A 136 -2.35 -7.70 9.45
N ILE A 137 -2.88 -7.50 10.66
CA ILE A 137 -3.79 -8.46 11.30
C ILE A 137 -5.12 -8.53 10.58
N GLY A 138 -5.68 -7.39 10.13
CA GLY A 138 -6.95 -7.39 9.39
C GLY A 138 -6.84 -8.16 8.08
N HIS A 139 -5.81 -7.86 7.28
CA HIS A 139 -5.57 -8.54 6.01
C HIS A 139 -5.23 -10.03 6.18
N LEU A 140 -4.44 -10.38 7.19
CA LEU A 140 -4.12 -11.77 7.50
C LEU A 140 -5.36 -12.53 7.98
N SER A 141 -6.22 -11.90 8.79
CA SER A 141 -7.49 -12.48 9.21
C SER A 141 -8.40 -12.76 8.01
N GLU A 142 -8.55 -11.80 7.07
CA GLU A 142 -9.33 -11.98 5.85
C GLU A 142 -8.83 -13.18 5.04
N MET A 143 -7.52 -13.27 4.83
CA MET A 143 -6.86 -14.34 4.10
C MET A 143 -7.10 -15.73 4.71
N LEU A 144 -7.07 -15.84 6.04
CA LEU A 144 -7.12 -17.13 6.74
C LEU A 144 -8.55 -17.61 7.05
N THR A 145 -9.51 -16.69 7.19
CA THR A 145 -10.86 -17.00 7.69
C THR A 145 -11.59 -18.00 6.80
N LYS A 146 -11.49 -17.86 5.47
CA LYS A 146 -12.22 -18.72 4.53
C LYS A 146 -11.81 -20.20 4.60
N ASN A 147 -10.53 -20.44 4.92
CA ASN A 147 -9.95 -21.79 4.97
C ASN A 147 -9.83 -22.33 6.41
N ASN A 148 -10.38 -21.62 7.41
CA ASN A 148 -10.29 -21.97 8.83
C ASN A 148 -8.84 -22.23 9.29
N LEU A 149 -7.90 -21.41 8.80
CA LEU A 149 -6.49 -21.49 9.15
C LEU A 149 -6.14 -20.48 10.26
N GLY A 150 -5.00 -20.72 10.90
CA GLY A 150 -4.34 -19.77 11.80
C GLY A 150 -2.95 -19.40 11.30
N ALA A 151 -2.34 -18.39 11.91
CA ALA A 151 -0.96 -18.01 11.64
C ALA A 151 -0.18 -17.78 12.93
N GLU A 152 1.08 -18.22 12.94
CA GLU A 152 2.04 -17.92 13.99
C GLU A 152 2.96 -16.78 13.52
N LEU A 153 3.08 -15.73 14.33
CA LEU A 153 3.86 -14.54 14.01
C LEU A 153 4.96 -14.33 15.04
N TRP A 154 6.21 -14.34 14.57
CA TRP A 154 7.37 -13.95 15.38
C TRP A 154 7.53 -12.44 15.35
N ILE A 155 6.97 -11.76 16.36
CA ILE A 155 6.96 -10.29 16.47
C ILE A 155 8.37 -9.69 16.35
N ASN A 156 9.38 -10.34 16.95
CA ASN A 156 10.77 -9.87 16.90
C ASN A 156 11.39 -9.92 15.49
N ASN A 157 10.79 -10.66 14.57
CA ASN A 157 11.24 -10.78 13.18
C ASN A 157 10.42 -9.89 12.23
N MET A 158 9.43 -9.15 12.74
CA MET A 158 8.60 -8.30 11.91
C MET A 158 9.38 -7.09 11.42
N PRO A 159 9.43 -6.85 10.09
CA PRO A 159 10.06 -5.65 9.56
C PRO A 159 9.20 -4.45 9.93
N VAL A 160 9.80 -3.51 10.65
CA VAL A 160 9.16 -2.25 11.06
C VAL A 160 10.07 -1.09 10.69
N ILE A 161 9.48 0.08 10.39
CA ILE A 161 10.26 1.29 10.13
C ILE A 161 11.06 1.63 11.40
N LYS A 162 12.33 2.01 11.25
CA LYS A 162 13.21 2.22 12.40
C LYS A 162 12.77 3.43 13.24
N GLY A 163 12.83 3.29 14.56
CA GLY A 163 12.56 4.37 15.50
C GLY A 163 11.07 4.65 15.75
N LEU A 164 10.18 3.71 15.40
CA LEU A 164 8.76 3.80 15.70
C LEU A 164 8.46 3.82 17.20
N ASP A 165 9.27 3.16 18.02
CA ASP A 165 9.08 3.03 19.48
C ASP A 165 8.85 4.37 20.16
N LYS A 166 9.57 5.41 19.72
CA LYS A 166 9.39 6.77 20.25
C LYS A 166 7.97 7.26 20.02
N TYR A 167 7.42 7.12 18.82
CA TYR A 167 6.08 7.63 18.49
C TYR A 167 5.00 6.80 19.16
N ILE A 168 5.20 5.48 19.25
CA ILE A 168 4.31 4.58 20.00
C ILE A 168 4.28 4.98 21.47
N SER A 169 5.43 5.23 22.10
CA SER A 169 5.51 5.67 23.50
C SER A 169 4.81 7.02 23.77
N LEU A 170 4.67 7.84 22.73
CA LEU A 170 3.95 9.12 22.77
C LEU A 170 2.46 8.98 22.42
N GLY A 171 1.96 7.75 22.23
CA GLY A 171 0.57 7.47 21.93
C GLY A 171 0.15 7.81 20.50
N MET A 172 1.09 7.91 19.55
CA MET A 172 0.78 8.20 18.14
C MET A 172 0.18 6.98 17.45
N MET A 173 -1.07 6.69 17.74
CA MET A 173 -1.82 5.57 17.16
C MET A 173 -2.81 6.09 16.13
N PRO A 174 -2.83 5.56 14.89
CA PRO A 174 -3.85 5.92 13.92
C PRO A 174 -5.23 5.45 14.40
N GLY A 175 -6.24 6.29 14.26
CA GLY A 175 -7.63 5.98 14.66
C GLY A 175 -8.43 5.18 13.64
N GLY A 176 -7.82 4.77 12.53
CA GLY A 176 -8.48 3.93 11.52
C GLY A 176 -8.55 2.49 12.00
N THR A 177 -9.74 2.07 12.43
CA THR A 177 -10.15 0.66 12.56
C THR A 177 -11.27 0.39 11.58
#